data_AF-A0A5B7SQE3-F1
#
_entry.id   AF-A0A5B7SQE3-F1
#
_cell.length_a   1.000
_cell.length_b   1.000
_cell.length_c   1.000
_cell.angle_alpha   90.00
_cell.angle_beta   90.00
_cell.angle_gamma   90.00
#
_symmetry.space_group_name_H-M   'P 1'
#
loop_
_entity.id
_entity.type
_entity.pdbx_description
1 polymer ?
#
loop_
_entity_poly.entity_id
_entity_poly.type
_entity_poly.pdbx_seq_one_letter_code
_entity_poly.pdbx_strand_id
1 'polypeptide(L)'
;MKKVLIIAMAFISLHTVAQEREKGERSEYTPEQMATLHTKRMTLALDLSAAQQEQVQNLNLSQAEMRKTQMEARKARKTSEEGAKPTADERYAMQTERLDQQIALKAEMKKILSDEQYARWEKMAKRKGKHKKGKRGGKKGKHMSRE
;
A
#
# COMPACT_ATOMS: atom_id res chain seq x y z
N MET A 1 -39.76 41.85 -17.53
CA MET A 1 -39.97 42.84 -16.43
C MET A 1 -41.40 42.64 -15.95
N LYS A 2 -41.69 42.10 -14.77
CA LYS A 2 -41.32 42.52 -13.41
C LYS A 2 -41.32 41.25 -12.55
N LYS A 3 -40.20 40.88 -11.91
CA LYS A 3 -39.90 41.17 -10.49
C LYS A 3 -40.94 40.47 -9.57
N VAL A 4 -40.63 39.60 -8.63
CA VAL A 4 -39.43 39.39 -7.81
C VAL A 4 -39.68 38.13 -6.97
N LEU A 5 -38.63 37.32 -6.82
CA LEU A 5 -38.22 36.55 -5.63
C LEU A 5 -39.24 36.31 -4.51
N ILE A 6 -39.50 35.03 -4.25
CA ILE A 6 -39.58 34.44 -2.90
C ILE A 6 -38.94 33.05 -3.05
N ILE A 7 -37.63 32.83 -2.94
CA ILE A 7 -36.82 32.81 -1.71
C ILE A 7 -37.66 32.80 -0.44
N ALA A 8 -38.13 31.62 -0.04
CA ALA A 8 -38.16 31.17 1.35
C ALA A 8 -38.63 29.72 1.44
N MET A 9 -37.77 28.87 2.04
CA MET A 9 -38.17 27.70 2.83
C MET A 9 -38.86 26.52 2.13
N ALA A 10 -38.06 25.65 1.53
CA ALA A 10 -38.22 24.21 1.73
C ALA A 10 -36.82 23.59 1.85
N PHE A 11 -36.20 23.90 2.99
CA PHE A 11 -35.01 23.22 3.47
C PHE A 11 -35.29 21.72 3.62
N ILE A 12 -34.28 20.93 3.23
CA ILE A 12 -34.01 19.57 3.72
C ILE A 12 -34.87 18.46 3.12
N SER A 13 -34.41 17.96 1.98
CA SER A 13 -34.37 16.51 1.74
C SER A 13 -33.25 16.15 0.76
N LEU A 14 -32.05 16.71 1.02
CA LEU A 14 -30.81 16.06 0.59
C LEU A 14 -30.73 14.76 1.38
N HIS A 15 -31.33 13.70 0.82
CA HIS A 15 -31.07 12.33 1.23
C HIS A 15 -29.59 12.10 0.93
N THR A 16 -28.76 12.31 1.94
CA THR A 16 -27.38 11.88 1.94
C THR A 16 -27.43 10.36 1.81
N VAL A 17 -27.35 9.84 0.59
CA VAL A 17 -26.82 8.51 0.37
C VAL A 17 -25.41 8.60 0.94
N ALA A 18 -25.27 8.20 2.20
CA ALA A 18 -24.01 7.85 2.78
C ALA A 18 -23.45 6.83 1.81
N GLN A 19 -22.54 7.28 0.95
CA GLN A 19 -21.84 6.42 0.01
C GLN A 19 -21.01 5.50 0.90
N GLU A 20 -21.62 4.41 1.33
CA GLU A 20 -20.93 3.22 1.76
C GLU A 20 -20.08 2.85 0.56
N ARG A 21 -18.85 3.37 0.57
CA ARG A 21 -17.84 2.93 -0.35
C ARG A 21 -17.65 1.47 0.05
N GLU A 22 -18.38 0.58 -0.61
CA GLU A 22 -17.92 -0.77 -0.85
C GLU A 22 -16.44 -0.60 -1.13
N LYS A 23 -15.62 -1.07 -0.19
CA LYS A 23 -14.19 -1.14 -0.41
C LYS A 23 -14.09 -2.18 -1.52
N GLY A 24 -14.14 -1.69 -2.77
CA GLY A 24 -14.28 -2.53 -3.95
C GLY A 24 -13.40 -3.74 -3.78
N GLU A 25 -14.00 -4.91 -3.97
CA GLU A 25 -13.35 -6.20 -3.83
C GLU A 25 -11.99 -6.11 -4.49
N ARG A 26 -10.94 -6.05 -3.65
CA ARG A 26 -9.59 -6.12 -4.17
C ARG A 26 -9.49 -7.53 -4.72
N SER A 27 -9.35 -7.66 -6.03
CA SER A 27 -9.03 -8.95 -6.66
C SER A 27 -7.87 -9.58 -5.87
N GLU A 28 -8.18 -10.67 -5.17
CA GLU A 28 -7.22 -11.39 -4.33
C GLU A 28 -6.40 -12.31 -5.26
N TYR A 29 -5.29 -11.79 -5.76
CA TYR A 29 -4.33 -12.61 -6.49
C TYR A 29 -3.64 -13.61 -5.54
N THR A 30 -3.37 -14.81 -6.04
CA THR A 30 -2.53 -15.78 -5.30
C THR A 30 -1.08 -15.29 -5.18
N PRO A 31 -0.28 -15.80 -4.22
CA PRO A 31 1.14 -15.46 -4.13
C PRO A 31 1.91 -15.64 -5.44
N GLU A 32 1.61 -16.70 -6.19
CA GLU A 32 2.24 -17.04 -7.48
C GLU A 32 1.84 -16.06 -8.58
N GLN A 33 0.56 -15.68 -8.65
CA GLN A 33 0.09 -14.66 -9.57
C GLN A 33 0.73 -13.29 -9.26
N MET A 34 0.84 -12.95 -7.98
CA MET A 34 1.50 -11.73 -7.52
C MET A 34 2.99 -11.73 -7.87
N ALA A 35 3.68 -12.85 -7.66
CA ALA A 35 5.08 -13.01 -8.00
C ALA A 35 5.29 -12.84 -9.51
N THR A 36 4.47 -13.53 -10.31
CA THR A 36 4.50 -13.46 -11.78
C THR A 36 4.29 -12.03 -12.28
N LEU A 37 3.25 -11.34 -11.79
CA LEU A 37 2.97 -9.96 -12.18
C LEU A 37 4.09 -9.00 -11.76
N HIS A 38 4.67 -9.20 -10.59
CA HIS A 38 5.76 -8.36 -10.11
C HIS A 38 7.02 -8.58 -10.95
N THR A 39 7.37 -9.83 -11.26
CA THR A 39 8.48 -10.17 -12.15
C THR A 39 8.28 -9.56 -13.52
N LYS A 40 7.12 -9.74 -14.17
CA LYS A 40 6.84 -9.14 -15.48
C LYS A 40 6.96 -7.62 -15.49
N ARG A 41 6.51 -6.94 -14.43
CA ARG A 41 6.70 -5.49 -14.27
C ARG A 41 8.16 -5.11 -14.10
N MET A 42 8.96 -5.92 -13.41
CA MET A 42 10.39 -5.71 -13.28
C MET A 42 11.12 -5.96 -14.60
N THR A 43 10.75 -7.00 -15.35
CA THR A 43 11.24 -7.26 -16.71
C THR A 43 10.98 -6.06 -17.60
N LEU A 44 9.77 -5.51 -17.61
CA LEU A 44 9.43 -4.35 -18.42
C LEU A 44 10.24 -3.09 -18.07
N ALA A 45 10.65 -2.95 -16.81
CA ALA A 45 11.35 -1.75 -16.33
C ALA A 45 12.88 -1.86 -16.39
N LEU A 46 13.42 -3.08 -16.38
CA LEU A 46 14.84 -3.37 -16.20
C LEU A 46 15.42 -4.24 -17.32
N ASP A 47 14.59 -4.69 -18.26
CA ASP A 47 14.97 -5.60 -19.35
C ASP A 47 15.64 -6.87 -18.82
N LEU A 48 14.98 -7.54 -17.87
CA LEU A 48 15.52 -8.75 -17.22
C LEU A 48 15.70 -9.90 -18.23
N SER A 49 16.85 -10.58 -18.18
CA SER A 49 17.08 -11.81 -18.95
C SER A 49 16.19 -12.95 -18.44
N ALA A 50 16.02 -14.02 -19.23
CA ALA A 50 15.21 -15.18 -18.82
C ALA A 50 15.68 -15.79 -17.48
N ALA A 51 16.99 -15.95 -17.30
CA ALA A 51 17.57 -16.44 -16.04
C ALA A 51 17.31 -15.49 -14.86
N GLN A 52 17.44 -14.17 -15.08
CA GLN A 52 17.12 -13.19 -14.04
C GLN A 52 15.63 -13.20 -13.69
N GLN A 53 14.74 -13.38 -14.67
CA GLN A 53 13.30 -13.45 -14.44
C GLN A 53 12.92 -14.62 -13.54
N GLU A 54 13.48 -15.79 -13.76
CA GLU A 54 13.26 -16.98 -12.91
C GLU A 54 13.73 -16.72 -11.47
N GLN A 55 14.95 -16.22 -11.28
CA GLN A 55 15.49 -15.90 -9.96
C GLN A 55 14.66 -14.83 -9.24
N VAL A 56 14.28 -13.77 -9.94
CA VAL A 56 13.42 -12.70 -9.41
C VAL A 56 12.02 -13.22 -9.09
N GLN A 57 11.47 -14.15 -9.87
CA GLN A 57 10.17 -14.74 -9.62
C GLN A 57 10.16 -15.59 -8.35
N ASN A 58 11.17 -16.43 -8.16
CA ASN A 58 11.31 -17.22 -6.94
C ASN A 58 11.44 -16.31 -5.70
N LEU A 59 12.26 -15.26 -5.80
CA LEU A 59 12.40 -14.25 -4.76
C LEU A 59 11.07 -13.52 -4.48
N ASN A 60 10.33 -13.15 -5.53
CA ASN A 60 9.03 -12.47 -5.40
C ASN A 60 7.95 -13.38 -4.81
N LEU A 61 7.99 -14.69 -5.07
CA LEU A 61 7.07 -15.67 -4.52
C LEU A 61 7.24 -15.78 -3.02
N SER A 62 8.48 -16.02 -2.55
CA SER A 62 8.79 -16.04 -1.12
C SER A 62 8.33 -14.76 -0.41
N GLN A 63 8.55 -13.59 -1.04
CA GLN A 63 8.10 -12.31 -0.51
C GLN A 63 6.57 -12.15 -0.52
N ALA A 64 5.86 -12.76 -1.47
CA ALA A 64 4.41 -12.72 -1.56
C ALA A 64 3.76 -13.60 -0.49
N GLU A 65 4.27 -14.82 -0.29
CA GLU A 65 3.86 -15.75 0.76
C GLU A 65 4.05 -15.14 2.15
N MET A 66 5.26 -14.64 2.42
CA MET A 66 5.55 -13.97 3.70
C MET A 66 4.63 -12.78 3.96
N ARG A 67 4.32 -11.98 2.92
CA ARG A 67 3.34 -10.88 3.05
C ARG A 67 1.92 -11.37 3.32
N LYS A 68 1.52 -12.49 2.73
CA LYS A 68 0.21 -13.11 2.96
C LYS A 68 0.10 -13.55 4.42
N THR A 69 1.07 -14.29 4.93
CA THR A 69 1.13 -14.70 6.35
C THR A 69 1.11 -13.51 7.29
N GLN A 70 1.92 -12.47 7.04
CA GLN A 70 1.89 -11.24 7.85
C GLN A 70 0.55 -10.50 7.77
N MET A 71 -0.13 -10.53 6.62
CA MET A 71 -1.44 -9.92 6.45
C MET A 71 -2.50 -10.66 7.27
N GLU A 72 -2.51 -11.99 7.19
CA GLU A 72 -3.42 -12.86 7.93
C GLU A 72 -3.23 -12.70 9.44
N ALA A 73 -1.98 -12.72 9.91
CA ALA A 73 -1.66 -12.46 11.32
C ALA A 73 -2.16 -11.08 11.80
N ARG A 74 -2.01 -10.04 10.97
CA ARG A 74 -2.54 -8.70 11.26
C ARG A 74 -4.06 -8.64 11.21
N LYS A 75 -4.70 -9.38 10.31
CA LYS A 75 -6.17 -9.46 10.22
C LYS A 75 -6.73 -10.14 11.46
N ALA A 76 -6.15 -11.28 11.87
CA ALA A 76 -6.51 -12.02 13.07
C ALA A 76 -6.38 -11.16 14.34
N ARG A 77 -5.24 -10.49 14.54
CA ARG A 77 -5.03 -9.55 15.68
C ARG A 77 -6.00 -8.37 15.68
N LYS A 78 -6.52 -7.98 14.51
CA LYS A 78 -7.47 -6.86 14.41
C LYS A 78 -8.90 -7.29 14.69
N THR A 79 -9.23 -8.55 14.42
CA THR A 79 -10.57 -9.12 14.62
C THR A 79 -10.73 -9.79 15.98
N SER A 80 -9.65 -10.06 16.72
CA SER A 80 -9.73 -10.52 18.11
C SER A 80 -10.27 -9.42 19.03
N GLU A 81 -10.97 -9.80 20.10
CA GLU A 81 -11.50 -8.86 21.11
C GLU A 81 -10.38 -8.03 21.76
N GLU A 82 -9.17 -8.60 21.83
CA GLU A 82 -7.92 -7.96 22.21
C GLU A 82 -7.29 -7.16 21.06
N GLY A 83 -8.07 -6.38 20.30
CA GLY A 83 -7.62 -5.52 19.20
C GLY A 83 -6.66 -4.38 19.61
N ALA A 84 -5.84 -4.63 20.63
CA ALA A 84 -4.83 -3.81 21.20
C ALA A 84 -3.79 -3.44 20.15
N LYS A 85 -3.40 -2.17 20.18
CA LYS A 85 -2.28 -1.67 19.40
C LYS A 85 -1.00 -2.34 19.95
N PRO A 86 -0.06 -2.73 19.08
CA PRO A 86 1.19 -3.33 19.55
C PRO A 86 1.91 -2.40 20.52
N THR A 87 2.56 -2.97 21.53
CA THR A 87 3.35 -2.23 22.53
C THR A 87 4.54 -1.52 21.89
N ALA A 88 5.28 -0.69 22.64
CA ALA A 88 6.48 -0.05 22.11
C ALA A 88 7.53 -1.08 21.64
N ASP A 89 7.75 -2.11 22.44
CA ASP A 89 8.73 -3.16 22.16
C ASP A 89 8.30 -4.04 20.99
N GLU A 90 7.02 -4.41 20.91
CA GLU A 90 6.49 -5.14 19.75
C GLU A 90 6.61 -4.31 18.47
N ARG A 91 6.34 -3.00 18.52
CA ARG A 91 6.53 -2.11 17.36
C ARG A 91 7.99 -2.05 16.93
N TYR A 92 8.91 -1.98 17.89
CA TYR A 92 10.34 -2.00 17.62
C TYR A 92 10.76 -3.30 16.94
N ALA A 93 10.37 -4.45 17.51
CA ALA A 93 10.67 -5.77 16.94
C ALA A 93 10.14 -5.92 15.51
N MET A 94 8.87 -5.54 15.28
CA MET A 94 8.27 -5.54 13.93
C MET A 94 9.01 -4.61 12.95
N GLN A 95 9.52 -3.48 13.43
CA GLN A 95 10.27 -2.55 12.59
C GLN A 95 11.64 -3.09 12.22
N THR A 96 12.36 -3.68 13.19
CA THR A 96 13.64 -4.34 12.99
C THR A 96 13.50 -5.49 11.99
N GLU A 97 12.57 -6.42 12.22
CA GLU A 97 12.33 -7.57 11.32
C GLU A 97 12.04 -7.10 9.89
N ARG A 98 11.23 -6.04 9.74
CA ARG A 98 10.90 -5.46 8.44
C ARG A 98 12.11 -4.82 7.76
N LEU A 99 13.04 -4.24 8.52
CA LEU A 99 14.27 -3.66 7.99
C LEU A 99 15.23 -4.78 7.56
N ASP A 100 15.36 -5.83 8.36
CA ASP A 100 16.17 -7.01 8.03
C ASP A 100 15.69 -7.69 6.75
N GLN A 101 14.38 -7.86 6.59
CA GLN A 101 13.77 -8.36 5.36
C GLN A 101 14.09 -7.47 4.13
N GLN A 102 14.14 -6.14 4.31
CA GLN A 102 14.51 -5.22 3.23
C GLN A 102 15.99 -5.31 2.90
N ILE A 103 16.85 -5.47 3.90
CA ILE A 103 18.30 -5.65 3.74
C ILE A 103 18.57 -6.95 2.98
N ALA A 104 17.95 -8.06 3.41
CA ALA A 104 18.08 -9.36 2.75
C ALA A 104 17.61 -9.30 1.29
N LEU A 105 16.41 -8.74 1.03
CA LEU A 105 15.91 -8.56 -0.33
C LEU A 105 16.87 -7.73 -1.19
N LYS A 106 17.43 -6.66 -0.63
CA LYS A 106 18.37 -5.79 -1.33
C LYS A 106 19.66 -6.54 -1.67
N ALA A 107 20.16 -7.37 -0.76
CA ALA A 107 21.33 -8.21 -0.99
C ALA A 107 21.08 -9.24 -2.11
N GLU A 108 19.95 -9.95 -2.06
CA GLU A 108 19.60 -10.93 -3.11
C GLU A 108 19.40 -10.28 -4.48
N MET A 109 18.71 -9.14 -4.54
CA MET A 109 18.53 -8.39 -5.78
C MET A 109 19.86 -7.90 -6.38
N LYS A 110 20.84 -7.56 -5.54
CA LYS A 110 22.18 -7.15 -5.99
C LYS A 110 22.95 -8.31 -6.64
N LYS A 111 22.69 -9.56 -6.23
CA LYS A 111 23.31 -10.75 -6.83
C LYS A 111 22.72 -11.08 -8.21
N ILE A 112 21.43 -10.78 -8.41
CA ILE A 112 20.69 -11.14 -9.63
C ILE A 112 20.83 -10.08 -10.73
N LEU A 113 20.80 -8.80 -10.34
CA LEU A 113 20.80 -7.68 -11.29
C LEU A 113 22.22 -7.22 -11.64
N SER A 114 22.39 -6.69 -12.85
CA SER A 114 23.58 -5.90 -13.18
C SER A 114 23.60 -4.58 -12.39
N ASP A 115 24.76 -3.94 -12.30
CA ASP A 115 24.90 -2.67 -11.55
C ASP A 115 23.93 -1.58 -12.06
N GLU A 116 23.74 -1.49 -13.37
CA GLU A 116 22.81 -0.51 -13.96
C GLU A 116 21.36 -0.85 -13.63
N GLN A 117 20.96 -2.11 -13.78
CA GLN A 117 19.62 -2.58 -13.44
C GLN A 117 19.32 -2.37 -11.95
N TYR A 118 20.30 -2.66 -11.10
CA TYR A 118 20.19 -2.50 -9.65
C TYR A 118 20.04 -1.02 -9.26
N ALA A 119 20.82 -0.11 -9.87
CA ALA A 119 20.68 1.33 -9.63
C ALA A 119 19.29 1.86 -10.06
N ARG A 120 18.75 1.37 -11.19
CA ARG A 120 17.38 1.68 -11.63
C ARG A 120 16.35 1.12 -10.64
N TRP A 121 16.52 -0.12 -10.20
CA TRP A 121 15.67 -0.77 -9.20
C TRP A 121 15.63 0.00 -7.87
N GLU A 122 16.78 0.45 -7.35
CA GLU A 122 16.84 1.25 -6.13
C GLU A 122 16.08 2.59 -6.27
N LYS A 123 16.18 3.26 -7.44
CA LYS A 123 15.43 4.49 -7.72
C LYS A 123 13.92 4.22 -7.70
N MET A 124 13.47 3.14 -8.31
CA MET A 124 12.05 2.74 -8.29
C MET A 124 11.56 2.42 -6.87
N ALA A 125 12.36 1.69 -6.09
CA ALA A 125 12.05 1.36 -4.70
C ALA A 125 11.89 2.61 -3.83
N LYS A 126 12.78 3.61 -3.97
CA LYS A 126 12.74 4.89 -3.24
C LYS A 126 11.49 5.72 -3.59
N ARG A 127 11.05 5.74 -4.86
CA ARG A 127 9.86 6.51 -5.29
C ARG A 127 8.56 5.97 -4.68
N LYS A 128 8.46 4.64 -4.51
CA LYS A 128 7.29 3.97 -3.90
C LYS A 128 7.03 4.44 -2.45
N GLY A 129 8.06 4.87 -1.72
CA GLY A 129 7.94 5.42 -0.37
C GLY A 129 7.41 6.86 -0.31
N LYS A 130 7.69 7.69 -1.34
CA LYS A 130 7.36 9.13 -1.33
C LYS A 130 5.87 9.41 -1.58
N HIS A 131 5.18 8.58 -2.37
CA HIS A 131 3.77 8.79 -2.70
C HIS A 131 2.80 8.63 -1.52
N LYS A 132 3.23 8.06 -0.38
CA LYS A 132 2.37 7.95 0.83
C LYS A 132 2.30 9.23 1.66
N LYS A 133 3.21 10.20 1.51
CA LYS A 133 3.21 11.44 2.31
C LYS A 133 2.26 12.53 1.78
N GLY A 134 1.95 12.55 0.48
CA GLY A 134 1.18 13.65 -0.14
C GLY A 134 -0.33 13.68 0.12
N LYS A 135 -0.96 12.58 0.57
CA LYS A 135 -2.43 12.49 0.75
C LYS A 135 -2.94 12.70 2.18
N ARG A 136 -2.07 12.95 3.16
CA ARG A 136 -2.47 13.10 4.58
C ARG A 136 -2.61 14.55 5.07
N GLY A 137 -2.30 15.55 4.24
CA GLY A 137 -2.28 16.98 4.65
C GLY A 137 -3.57 17.79 4.38
N GLY A 138 -4.61 17.23 3.76
CA GLY A 138 -5.70 18.03 3.20
C GLY A 138 -6.98 18.22 4.02
N LYS A 139 -7.11 17.68 5.24
CA LYS A 139 -8.35 17.79 6.05
C LYS A 139 -8.09 17.95 7.55
N LYS A 140 -7.36 18.98 7.95
CA LYS A 140 -7.40 19.51 9.33
C LYS A 140 -7.42 21.03 9.24
N GLY A 141 -8.59 21.63 9.46
CA GLY A 141 -8.73 23.09 9.50
C GLY A 141 -10.05 23.58 8.93
N LYS A 142 -11.17 23.32 9.63
CA LYS A 142 -12.38 24.16 9.66
C LYS A 142 -13.37 23.57 10.68
N HIS A 143 -12.99 23.63 11.94
CA HIS A 143 -13.96 23.83 13.02
C HIS A 143 -13.50 25.12 13.68
N MET A 144 -13.91 26.25 13.09
CA MET A 144 -13.86 27.51 13.80
C MET A 144 -14.95 27.41 14.86
N SER A 145 -14.53 27.47 16.11
CA SER A 145 -15.32 27.97 17.23
C SER A 145 -16.09 29.21 16.77
N ARG A 146 -17.41 29.17 16.93
CA ARG A 146 -18.21 30.36 17.11
C ARG A 146 -18.55 30.42 18.59
N GLU A 147 -18.31 31.62 19.14
CA GLU A 147 -18.59 32.07 20.50
C GLU A 147 -19.99 31.73 20.98
#